data_AF-A0A0D6LQ03-F1
#
_entry.id   AF-A0A0D6LQ03-F1
#
_cell.length_a   1.000
_cell.length_b   1.000
_cell.length_c   1.000
_cell.angle_alpha   90.00
_cell.angle_beta   90.00
_cell.angle_gamma   90.00
#
_symmetry.space_group_name_H-M   'P 1'
#
loop_
_entity.id
_entity.type
_entity.pdbx_description
1 polymer ?
#
loop_
_entity_poly.entity_id
_entity_poly.type
_entity_poly.pdbx_seq_one_letter_code
_entity_poly.pdbx_strand_id
1 'polypeptide(L)'
;MFCPSFVYLHTIGQYIRNRECYGCTPYKPFTSLSNGRIHLAEKAKDFRCKARTPKPVRSQRPDVYLIIIDSVSSFMAKRSLPKTIKFIRDEMEGTLMEFLNKVGVNSRPNGFPLVFGKSIEGGNRALIGLPALKPDWNRRTMCRQYLDNYDYHLHQFEAHGYKSMIAQDENVGIAYYPDCLGFNRSEANHLRMRESRNLHNSMERSCNERHIEMLDYLGKFIHSYPGVPKIGQLWPTTIAHDTLKDLYHADDHFLSFFRKNSKKLENAFVFIMADHGPRREGIGATFLGYYESNNPFLMVTLPKKYRNTEIHNQLRNKSHQLMTNFDIHATLMDILKFNRRRTSATPPTVTCNRIARDRHS
;
A
#
# COMPACT_ATOMS: atom_id res chain seq x y z
N MET A 1 29.09 -7.51 49.92
CA MET A 1 27.65 -7.78 50.15
C MET A 1 26.96 -7.80 48.80
N PHE A 2 26.36 -8.94 48.45
CA PHE A 2 25.52 -9.08 47.26
C PHE A 2 24.19 -8.37 47.50
N CYS A 3 23.78 -7.50 46.58
CA CYS A 3 22.37 -7.17 46.41
C CYS A 3 21.87 -8.01 45.22
N PRO A 4 20.98 -9.00 45.43
CA PRO A 4 20.31 -9.69 44.35
C PRO A 4 19.25 -8.73 43.81
N SER A 5 19.44 -8.24 42.60
CA SER A 5 18.43 -7.41 41.93
C SER A 5 18.22 -7.97 40.54
N PHE A 6 17.07 -8.62 40.36
CA PHE A 6 16.45 -8.81 39.07
C PHE A 6 16.48 -7.49 38.30
N VAL A 7 17.29 -7.43 37.25
CA VAL A 7 17.31 -6.27 36.36
C VAL A 7 16.14 -6.41 35.39
N TYR A 8 14.99 -5.85 35.79
CA TYR A 8 13.99 -5.40 34.84
C TYR A 8 14.56 -4.19 34.08
N LEU A 9 14.90 -4.39 32.80
CA LEU A 9 15.17 -3.28 31.88
C LEU A 9 13.82 -2.71 31.43
N HIS A 10 13.53 -1.50 31.93
CA HIS A 10 12.23 -0.85 31.77
C HIS A 10 11.94 -0.39 30.34
N THR A 11 10.66 -0.58 30.00
CA THR A 11 9.82 0.16 29.07
C THR A 11 10.05 1.68 29.11
N ILE A 12 9.96 2.32 27.94
CA ILE A 12 9.88 3.78 27.82
C ILE A 12 8.52 4.24 28.37
N GLY A 13 8.56 5.12 29.38
CA GLY A 13 7.43 5.95 29.77
C GLY A 13 6.64 5.50 31.00
N GLN A 14 7.26 5.49 32.17
CA GLN A 14 6.55 5.82 33.41
C GLN A 14 7.44 6.73 34.27
N TYR A 15 6.94 7.93 34.54
CA TYR A 15 7.47 8.86 35.53
C TYR A 15 7.40 8.18 36.90
N ILE A 16 8.54 7.66 37.39
CA ILE A 16 8.69 7.26 38.80
C ILE A 16 9.46 8.38 39.48
N ARG A 17 8.86 8.96 40.52
CA ARG A 17 9.43 10.04 41.34
C ARG A 17 10.82 9.61 41.85
N ASN A 18 11.80 10.49 41.62
CA ASN A 18 13.17 10.38 42.12
C ASN A 18 13.20 10.03 43.60
N ARG A 19 13.73 8.85 43.94
CA ARG A 19 14.50 8.70 45.18
C ARG A 19 15.93 9.09 44.83
N GLU A 20 16.41 10.17 45.44
CA GLU A 20 17.79 10.64 45.30
C GLU A 20 18.76 9.55 45.75
N CYS A 21 19.42 8.92 44.79
CA CYS A 21 20.54 8.03 45.05
C CYS A 21 21.80 8.91 45.16
N TYR A 22 22.16 9.29 46.38
CA TYR A 22 23.38 10.06 46.64
C TYR A 22 24.60 9.23 46.21
N GLY A 23 25.30 9.69 45.16
CA GLY A 23 26.54 9.08 44.66
C GLY A 23 26.44 8.28 43.35
N CYS A 24 25.27 8.21 42.70
CA CYS A 24 25.16 7.58 41.39
C CYS A 24 25.43 8.58 40.26
N THR A 25 26.44 8.32 39.43
CA THR A 25 26.60 9.03 38.14
C THR A 25 25.49 8.60 37.17
N PRO A 26 24.96 9.52 36.33
CA PRO A 26 23.99 9.17 35.30
C PRO A 26 24.47 7.99 34.46
N TYR A 27 23.62 6.97 34.30
CA TYR A 27 23.93 5.81 33.46
C TYR A 27 24.19 6.28 32.03
N LYS A 28 25.43 6.13 31.56
CA LYS A 28 25.80 6.32 30.15
C LYS A 28 25.67 4.98 29.44
N PRO A 29 24.79 4.86 28.42
CA PRO A 29 24.65 3.61 27.68
C PRO A 29 25.96 3.24 26.99
N PHE A 30 26.40 1.99 27.13
CA PHE A 30 27.57 1.45 26.43
C PHE A 30 27.32 1.18 24.94
N THR A 31 26.12 1.52 24.43
CA THR A 31 25.73 1.30 23.04
C THR A 31 25.02 2.51 22.45
N SER A 32 25.37 2.87 21.22
CA SER A 32 24.67 3.88 20.42
C SER A 32 24.04 3.24 19.19
N LEU A 33 22.86 3.74 18.77
CA LEU A 33 22.19 3.30 17.55
C LEU A 33 22.43 4.36 16.46
N SER A 34 23.10 3.98 15.38
CA SER A 34 23.27 4.85 14.21
C SER A 34 23.04 4.03 12.93
N ASN A 35 22.29 4.59 11.99
CA ASN A 35 21.96 3.96 10.70
C ASN A 35 21.45 2.50 10.82
N GLY A 36 20.67 2.20 11.87
CA GLY A 36 20.11 0.87 12.12
C GLY A 36 21.13 -0.17 12.63
N ARG A 37 22.35 0.23 12.98
CA ARG A 37 23.37 -0.61 13.60
C ARG A 37 23.66 -0.16 15.04
N ILE A 38 23.83 -1.13 15.92
CA ILE A 38 24.21 -0.89 17.32
C ILE A 38 25.73 -0.87 17.39
N HIS A 39 26.29 0.25 17.85
CA HIS A 39 27.71 0.46 18.06
C HIS A 39 28.00 0.40 19.56
N LEU A 40 28.99 -0.38 19.98
CA LEU A 40 29.48 -0.37 21.36
C LEU A 40 30.42 0.82 21.55
N ALA A 41 30.10 1.71 22.48
CA ALA A 41 30.90 2.88 22.80
C ALA A 41 32.17 2.52 23.61
N GLU A 42 32.09 1.51 24.48
CA GLU A 42 33.23 0.98 25.24
C GLU A 42 33.19 -0.56 25.27
N LYS A 43 34.36 -1.20 25.11
CA LYS A 43 34.49 -2.65 25.33
C LYS A 43 34.79 -2.89 26.80
N ALA A 44 33.85 -3.49 27.55
CA ALA A 44 34.12 -3.97 28.89
C ALA A 44 35.23 -5.04 28.87
N LYS A 45 36.34 -4.78 29.57
CA LYS A 45 37.42 -5.76 29.78
C LYS A 45 36.83 -6.94 30.57
N ASP A 46 37.08 -8.17 30.13
CA ASP A 46 36.62 -9.45 30.73
C ASP A 46 35.14 -9.86 30.50
N PHE A 47 34.38 -9.17 29.64
CA PHE A 47 33.00 -9.56 29.28
C PHE A 47 32.84 -9.78 27.77
N ARG A 48 32.10 -10.82 27.40
CA ARG A 48 31.68 -11.06 26.01
C ARG A 48 30.21 -10.73 25.87
N CYS A 49 29.92 -9.50 25.47
CA CYS A 49 28.58 -9.02 25.21
C CYS A 49 28.15 -9.41 23.78
N LYS A 50 26.96 -10.00 23.66
CA LYS A 50 26.31 -10.20 22.35
C LYS A 50 24.98 -9.45 22.37
N ALA A 51 24.84 -8.47 21.50
CA ALA A 51 23.53 -7.98 21.12
C ALA A 51 22.82 -9.13 20.40
N ARG A 52 21.80 -9.73 21.02
CA ARG A 52 20.85 -10.53 20.26
C ARG A 52 20.04 -9.52 19.46
N THR A 53 20.35 -9.40 18.17
CA THR A 53 19.34 -8.87 17.25
C THR A 53 18.17 -9.83 17.33
N PRO A 54 16.97 -9.38 17.76
CA PRO A 54 15.79 -10.20 17.57
C PRO A 54 15.78 -10.60 16.10
N LYS A 55 15.63 -11.90 15.80
CA LYS A 55 15.27 -12.31 14.42
C LYS A 55 14.13 -11.37 14.03
N PRO A 56 14.17 -10.70 12.87
CA PRO A 56 13.14 -9.73 12.51
C PRO A 56 11.81 -10.44 12.70
N VAL A 57 11.06 -9.99 13.73
CA VAL A 57 9.74 -10.54 13.99
C VAL A 57 8.98 -10.19 12.74
N ARG A 58 8.66 -11.21 11.94
CA ARG A 58 7.95 -11.03 10.68
C ARG A 58 6.76 -10.15 10.99
N SER A 59 6.71 -8.95 10.40
CA SER A 59 5.62 -8.01 10.65
C SER A 59 4.31 -8.79 10.51
N GLN A 60 3.55 -8.87 11.60
CA GLN A 60 2.23 -9.53 11.61
C GLN A 60 1.22 -8.74 10.75
N ARG A 61 1.60 -7.53 10.34
CA ARG A 61 0.81 -6.62 9.54
C ARG A 61 0.84 -7.07 8.08
N PRO A 62 -0.33 -7.30 7.45
CA PRO A 62 -0.41 -7.66 6.04
C PRO A 62 0.15 -6.58 5.12
N ASP A 63 0.65 -7.02 3.96
CA ASP A 63 0.94 -6.14 2.84
C ASP A 63 -0.38 -5.65 2.22
N VAL A 64 -0.34 -4.56 1.46
CA VAL A 64 -1.49 -3.99 0.75
C VAL A 64 -1.09 -3.66 -0.68
N TYR A 65 -1.78 -4.21 -1.67
CA TYR A 65 -1.50 -3.94 -3.07
C TYR A 65 -2.76 -3.49 -3.81
N LEU A 66 -2.65 -2.38 -4.53
CA LEU A 66 -3.66 -1.86 -5.44
C LEU A 66 -3.13 -2.05 -6.86
N ILE A 67 -3.86 -2.78 -7.68
CA ILE A 67 -3.60 -2.97 -9.11
C ILE A 67 -4.76 -2.30 -9.85
N ILE A 68 -4.51 -1.10 -10.37
CA ILE A 68 -5.50 -0.22 -10.98
C ILE A 68 -5.36 -0.33 -12.51
N ILE A 69 -6.24 -1.07 -13.16
CA ILE A 69 -6.27 -1.16 -14.63
C ILE A 69 -7.19 -0.06 -15.13
N ASP A 70 -6.60 0.97 -15.73
CA ASP A 70 -7.32 2.19 -16.13
C ASP A 70 -8.47 1.87 -17.11
N SER A 71 -9.59 2.57 -16.97
CA SER A 71 -10.69 2.53 -17.95
C SER A 71 -11.42 1.19 -18.10
N VAL A 72 -11.23 0.23 -17.19
CA VAL A 72 -11.85 -1.10 -17.28
C VAL A 72 -13.15 -1.19 -16.47
N SER A 73 -14.28 -1.45 -17.14
CA SER A 73 -15.55 -1.73 -16.47
C SER A 73 -15.60 -3.13 -15.85
N SER A 74 -16.51 -3.37 -14.91
CA SER A 74 -16.75 -4.71 -14.35
C SER A 74 -17.06 -5.75 -15.43
N PHE A 75 -17.91 -5.40 -16.40
CA PHE A 75 -18.27 -6.27 -17.50
C PHE A 75 -17.11 -6.50 -18.49
N MET A 76 -16.29 -5.48 -18.75
CA MET A 76 -15.09 -5.61 -19.58
C MET A 76 -14.09 -6.56 -18.95
N ALA A 77 -13.78 -6.38 -17.66
CA ALA A 77 -12.87 -7.28 -16.96
C ALA A 77 -13.36 -8.74 -17.03
N LYS A 78 -14.66 -8.99 -16.86
CA LYS A 78 -15.23 -10.35 -17.00
C LYS A 78 -15.05 -10.95 -18.39
N ARG A 79 -15.09 -10.14 -19.45
CA ARG A 79 -14.88 -10.60 -20.83
C ARG A 79 -13.40 -10.75 -21.19
N SER A 80 -12.55 -9.84 -20.72
CA SER A 80 -11.14 -9.75 -21.13
C SER A 80 -10.18 -10.49 -20.20
N LEU A 81 -10.55 -10.72 -18.93
CA LEU A 81 -9.70 -11.39 -17.93
C LEU A 81 -10.35 -12.64 -17.28
N PRO A 82 -11.06 -13.51 -18.04
CA PRO A 82 -11.84 -14.59 -17.44
C PRO A 82 -10.99 -15.62 -16.67
N LYS A 83 -9.78 -15.95 -17.15
CA LYS A 83 -8.90 -16.93 -16.48
C LYS A 83 -8.31 -16.33 -15.22
N THR A 84 -7.88 -15.07 -15.26
CA THR A 84 -7.37 -14.33 -14.10
C THR A 84 -8.45 -14.21 -13.02
N ILE A 85 -9.65 -13.75 -13.37
CA ILE A 85 -10.77 -13.62 -12.41
C ILE A 85 -11.11 -14.98 -11.80
N LYS A 86 -11.16 -16.04 -12.62
CA LYS A 86 -11.39 -17.41 -12.12
C LYS A 86 -10.33 -17.84 -11.11
N PHE A 87 -9.04 -17.67 -11.43
CA PHE A 87 -7.95 -18.01 -10.52
C PHE A 87 -8.04 -17.25 -9.20
N ILE A 88 -8.30 -15.95 -9.24
CA ILE A 88 -8.35 -15.13 -8.03
C ILE A 88 -9.57 -15.48 -7.18
N ARG A 89 -10.72 -15.76 -7.80
CA ARG A 89 -11.92 -16.19 -7.09
C ARG A 89 -11.72 -17.56 -6.44
N ASP A 90 -11.24 -18.53 -7.21
CA ASP A 90 -11.25 -19.94 -6.81
C ASP A 90 -10.03 -20.30 -5.94
N GLU A 91 -8.83 -19.79 -6.28
CA GLU A 91 -7.57 -20.14 -5.60
C GLU A 91 -7.14 -19.10 -4.54
N MET A 92 -7.51 -17.83 -4.73
CA MET A 92 -7.19 -16.75 -3.78
C MET A 92 -8.39 -16.36 -2.91
N GLU A 93 -9.53 -17.05 -3.06
CA GLU A 93 -10.81 -16.75 -2.40
C GLU A 93 -11.22 -15.28 -2.52
N GLY A 94 -10.97 -14.68 -3.68
CA GLY A 94 -11.29 -13.29 -3.96
C GLY A 94 -12.78 -13.05 -4.10
N THR A 95 -13.25 -11.91 -3.58
CA THR A 95 -14.63 -11.45 -3.72
C THR A 95 -14.69 -10.41 -4.83
N LEU A 96 -15.49 -10.68 -5.85
CA LEU A 96 -15.85 -9.69 -6.86
C LEU A 96 -16.89 -8.73 -6.30
N MET A 97 -16.67 -7.44 -6.47
CA MET A 97 -17.59 -6.39 -6.05
C MET A 97 -18.26 -5.81 -7.29
N GLU A 98 -19.56 -6.07 -7.44
CA GLU A 98 -20.28 -5.82 -8.69
C GLU A 98 -20.56 -4.35 -8.95
N PHE A 99 -20.73 -3.53 -7.89
CA PHE A 99 -21.23 -2.17 -8.00
C PHE A 99 -20.26 -1.13 -7.40
N LEU A 100 -18.98 -1.19 -7.78
CA LEU A 100 -18.14 0.00 -7.66
C LEU A 100 -18.63 1.05 -8.68
N ASN A 101 -18.86 2.26 -8.22
CA ASN A 101 -19.28 3.38 -9.05
C ASN A 101 -18.21 4.48 -9.03
N LYS A 102 -17.94 5.05 -10.21
CA LYS A 102 -17.03 6.19 -10.30
C LYS A 102 -17.64 7.43 -9.62
N VAL A 103 -16.81 8.26 -9.03
CA VAL A 103 -17.18 9.55 -8.41
C VAL A 103 -17.24 10.66 -9.46
N GLY A 104 -16.30 10.66 -10.40
CA GLY A 104 -16.19 11.70 -11.43
C GLY A 104 -15.86 11.11 -12.80
N VAL A 105 -15.66 11.98 -13.78
CA VAL A 105 -15.67 11.54 -15.19
C VAL A 105 -14.37 10.84 -15.60
N ASN A 106 -13.19 11.27 -15.13
CA ASN A 106 -11.87 10.75 -15.51
C ASN A 106 -11.04 10.33 -14.28
N SER A 107 -9.75 10.00 -14.45
CA SER A 107 -8.93 9.41 -13.39
C SER A 107 -8.77 10.28 -12.15
N ARG A 108 -8.62 11.59 -12.31
CA ARG A 108 -8.32 12.49 -11.19
C ARG A 108 -9.44 12.60 -10.14
N PRO A 109 -10.71 12.91 -10.47
CA PRO A 109 -11.79 12.97 -9.49
C PRO A 109 -12.19 11.61 -8.92
N ASN A 110 -11.75 10.50 -9.51
CA ASN A 110 -11.87 9.16 -8.94
C ASN A 110 -10.72 8.83 -7.99
N GLY A 111 -9.51 9.21 -8.39
CA GLY A 111 -8.30 8.98 -7.62
C GLY A 111 -8.20 9.82 -6.36
N PHE A 112 -8.66 11.08 -6.36
CA PHE A 112 -8.63 11.92 -5.15
C PHE A 112 -9.41 11.32 -3.97
N PRO A 113 -10.67 10.87 -4.16
CA PRO A 113 -11.38 10.08 -3.17
C PRO A 113 -10.63 8.83 -2.72
N LEU A 114 -10.00 8.10 -3.64
CA LEU A 114 -9.26 6.86 -3.33
C LEU A 114 -8.03 7.12 -2.45
N VAL A 115 -7.24 8.15 -2.78
CA VAL A 115 -5.89 8.33 -2.22
C VAL A 115 -5.80 9.37 -1.10
N PHE A 116 -6.78 10.28 -1.02
CA PHE A 116 -6.89 11.31 0.02
C PHE A 116 -8.20 11.23 0.82
N GLY A 117 -9.20 10.47 0.37
CA GLY A 117 -10.52 10.45 1.02
C GLY A 117 -11.32 11.74 0.84
N LYS A 118 -11.00 12.53 -0.18
CA LYS A 118 -11.57 13.88 -0.41
C LYS A 118 -11.98 14.08 -1.87
N SER A 119 -13.10 14.75 -2.07
CA SER A 119 -13.59 15.16 -3.40
C SER A 119 -12.93 16.46 -3.87
N ILE A 120 -12.67 16.54 -5.17
CA ILE A 120 -12.29 17.77 -5.88
C ILE A 120 -13.34 18.20 -6.91
N GLU A 121 -14.39 17.40 -7.07
CA GLU A 121 -15.54 17.66 -7.94
C GLU A 121 -16.82 17.56 -7.13
N GLY A 122 -17.74 18.49 -7.41
CA GLY A 122 -19.09 18.47 -6.86
C GLY A 122 -20.04 17.66 -7.74
N GLY A 123 -21.33 17.73 -7.45
CA GLY A 123 -22.35 17.02 -8.20
C GLY A 123 -23.70 17.70 -8.12
N ASN A 124 -24.43 17.72 -9.24
CA ASN A 124 -25.79 18.23 -9.27
C ASN A 124 -26.77 17.15 -8.78
N ARG A 125 -27.60 17.49 -7.80
CA ARG A 125 -28.64 16.61 -7.23
C ARG A 125 -30.05 17.20 -7.33
N ALA A 126 -30.22 18.22 -8.16
CA ALA A 126 -31.51 18.88 -8.36
C ALA A 126 -32.60 17.91 -8.87
N LEU A 127 -32.23 16.93 -9.70
CA LEU A 127 -33.13 15.87 -10.20
C LEU A 127 -33.82 15.05 -9.10
N ILE A 128 -33.24 14.99 -7.90
CA ILE A 128 -33.80 14.28 -6.74
C ILE A 128 -34.16 15.25 -5.60
N GLY A 129 -34.28 16.55 -5.88
CA GLY A 129 -34.68 17.57 -4.91
C GLY A 129 -33.66 17.83 -3.79
N LEU A 130 -32.38 17.47 -3.98
CA LEU A 130 -31.34 17.64 -2.96
C LEU A 130 -30.35 18.75 -3.32
N PRO A 131 -29.73 19.39 -2.31
CA PRO A 131 -28.67 20.36 -2.54
C PRO A 131 -27.50 19.78 -3.34
N ALA A 132 -26.88 20.61 -4.15
CA ALA A 132 -25.68 20.24 -4.89
C ALA A 132 -24.57 19.78 -3.92
N LEU A 133 -23.85 18.73 -4.30
CA LEU A 133 -22.65 18.30 -3.59
C LEU A 133 -21.56 19.34 -3.80
N LYS A 134 -21.04 19.87 -2.70
CA LYS A 134 -19.87 20.74 -2.70
C LYS A 134 -18.62 19.87 -2.59
N PRO A 135 -17.59 20.12 -3.41
CA PRO A 135 -16.33 19.40 -3.27
C PRO A 135 -15.66 19.79 -1.95
N ASP A 136 -14.96 18.84 -1.32
CA ASP A 136 -14.16 19.09 -0.13
C ASP A 136 -13.02 20.07 -0.42
N TRP A 137 -12.41 19.94 -1.59
CA TRP A 137 -11.26 20.72 -2.02
C TRP A 137 -11.47 21.36 -3.40
N ASN A 138 -10.83 22.53 -3.60
CA ASN A 138 -10.85 23.18 -4.90
C ASN A 138 -9.85 22.52 -5.86
N ARG A 139 -10.35 22.00 -6.99
CA ARG A 139 -9.54 21.35 -8.04
C ARG A 139 -8.35 22.19 -8.52
N ARG A 140 -8.52 23.50 -8.70
CA ARG A 140 -7.46 24.39 -9.22
C ARG A 140 -6.41 24.64 -8.15
N THR A 141 -6.84 24.91 -6.91
CA THR A 141 -5.93 25.09 -5.77
C THR A 141 -5.08 23.85 -5.56
N MET A 142 -5.69 22.66 -5.48
CA MET A 142 -4.96 21.39 -5.31
C MET A 142 -4.02 21.06 -6.46
N CYS A 143 -4.22 21.62 -7.66
CA CYS A 143 -3.30 21.47 -8.78
C CYS A 143 -2.08 22.39 -8.68
N ARG A 144 -2.28 23.62 -8.19
CA ARG A 144 -1.28 24.70 -8.20
C ARG A 144 -0.42 24.77 -6.93
N GLN A 145 -0.54 23.79 -6.04
CA GLN A 145 0.24 23.71 -4.81
C GLN A 145 0.79 22.30 -4.62
N TYR A 146 1.85 22.20 -3.84
CA TYR A 146 2.39 20.91 -3.43
C TYR A 146 1.45 20.19 -2.45
N LEU A 147 1.32 18.88 -2.63
CA LEU A 147 0.40 18.02 -1.89
C LEU A 147 1.01 17.48 -0.58
N ASP A 148 2.24 17.84 -0.24
CA ASP A 148 3.01 17.32 0.90
C ASP A 148 2.34 17.50 2.26
N ASN A 149 1.50 18.52 2.42
CA ASN A 149 0.81 18.83 3.67
C ASN A 149 -0.55 18.12 3.79
N TYR A 150 -0.89 17.22 2.86
CA TYR A 150 -2.16 16.51 2.82
C TYR A 150 -1.97 15.03 3.13
N ASP A 151 -2.98 14.47 3.79
CA ASP A 151 -3.02 13.06 4.19
C ASP A 151 -3.13 12.13 2.97
N TYR A 152 -1.99 11.80 2.37
CA TYR A 152 -1.89 10.88 1.23
C TYR A 152 -1.68 9.44 1.69
N HIS A 153 -2.44 8.49 1.15
CA HIS A 153 -2.45 7.10 1.62
C HIS A 153 -1.04 6.45 1.66
N LEU A 154 -0.20 6.57 0.63
CA LEU A 154 1.14 5.97 0.67
C LEU A 154 2.00 6.57 1.78
N HIS A 155 1.98 7.90 1.94
CA HIS A 155 2.73 8.58 3.00
C HIS A 155 2.22 8.23 4.40
N GLN A 156 0.91 8.04 4.57
CA GLN A 156 0.33 7.56 5.82
C GLN A 156 0.80 6.14 6.15
N PHE A 157 0.83 5.23 5.17
CA PHE A 157 1.38 3.89 5.36
C PHE A 157 2.89 3.90 5.66
N GLU A 158 3.67 4.74 4.97
CA GLU A 158 5.09 4.97 5.26
C GLU A 158 5.33 5.45 6.70
N ALA A 159 4.52 6.38 7.18
CA ALA A 159 4.58 6.87 8.56
C ALA A 159 4.33 5.76 9.58
N HIS A 160 3.69 4.66 9.18
CA HIS A 160 3.49 3.46 9.99
C HIS A 160 4.53 2.37 9.70
N GLY A 161 5.63 2.68 9.01
CA GLY A 161 6.74 1.78 8.76
C GLY A 161 6.49 0.76 7.64
N TYR A 162 5.53 1.02 6.76
CA TYR A 162 5.44 0.31 5.49
C TYR A 162 6.49 0.83 4.51
N LYS A 163 6.98 -0.05 3.62
CA LYS A 163 7.64 0.39 2.39
C LYS A 163 6.57 0.64 1.33
N SER A 164 6.66 1.78 0.65
CA SER A 164 5.70 2.17 -0.38
C SER A 164 6.28 2.01 -1.78
N MET A 165 5.40 1.72 -2.74
CA MET A 165 5.71 1.66 -4.16
C MET A 165 4.56 2.29 -4.96
N ILE A 166 4.91 3.07 -5.98
CA ILE A 166 3.98 3.45 -7.05
C ILE A 166 4.65 3.24 -8.41
N ALA A 167 3.89 2.70 -9.37
CA ALA A 167 4.34 2.49 -10.74
C ALA A 167 3.19 2.70 -11.73
N GLN A 168 3.47 3.44 -12.79
CA GLN A 168 2.51 3.76 -13.87
C GLN A 168 3.24 3.84 -15.21
N ASP A 169 2.55 3.58 -16.31
CA ASP A 169 3.10 3.58 -17.67
C ASP A 169 2.67 4.77 -18.54
N GLU A 170 1.95 5.72 -17.94
CA GLU A 170 1.64 7.03 -18.51
C GLU A 170 2.23 8.17 -17.66
N ASN A 171 2.38 9.35 -18.27
CA ASN A 171 3.03 10.53 -17.68
C ASN A 171 2.17 11.24 -16.64
N VAL A 172 0.92 10.79 -16.52
CA VAL A 172 -0.13 11.48 -15.81
C VAL A 172 -0.55 10.57 -14.67
N GLY A 173 -0.22 10.98 -13.44
CA GLY A 173 -0.71 10.33 -12.22
C GLY A 173 -1.88 11.12 -11.60
N ILE A 174 -2.44 10.63 -10.48
CA ILE A 174 -3.46 11.39 -9.74
C ILE A 174 -2.88 12.70 -9.20
N ALA A 175 -1.70 12.62 -8.59
CA ALA A 175 -1.00 13.78 -8.02
C ALA A 175 -0.36 14.64 -9.13
N TYR A 176 0.28 13.99 -10.09
CA TYR A 176 0.97 14.61 -11.23
C TYR A 176 0.07 14.66 -12.47
N TYR A 177 -1.15 15.19 -12.32
CA TYR A 177 -2.03 15.47 -13.45
C TYR A 177 -1.44 16.61 -14.32
N PRO A 178 -1.77 16.77 -15.62
CA PRO A 178 -1.19 17.83 -16.43
C PRO A 178 -1.33 19.20 -15.75
N ASP A 179 -0.24 19.95 -15.76
CA ASP A 179 -0.08 21.27 -15.14
C ASP A 179 -0.22 21.30 -13.60
N CYS A 180 -0.18 20.15 -12.92
CA CYS A 180 -0.20 20.09 -11.46
C CYS A 180 1.19 19.85 -10.86
N LEU A 181 1.44 20.47 -9.72
CA LEU A 181 2.74 20.39 -9.04
C LEU A 181 3.00 19.02 -8.39
N GLY A 182 1.95 18.27 -8.02
CA GLY A 182 2.08 17.00 -7.32
C GLY A 182 2.74 17.14 -5.94
N PHE A 183 3.73 16.31 -5.64
CA PHE A 183 4.49 16.38 -4.39
C PHE A 183 5.88 16.99 -4.61
N ASN A 184 6.36 17.75 -3.63
CA ASN A 184 7.74 18.23 -3.61
C ASN A 184 8.68 17.11 -3.12
N ARG A 185 8.21 16.27 -2.19
CA ARG A 185 8.88 15.02 -1.82
C ARG A 185 8.53 13.89 -2.80
N SER A 186 9.34 12.83 -2.75
CA SER A 186 9.05 11.55 -3.41
C SER A 186 7.64 11.02 -3.04
N GLU A 187 6.83 10.65 -4.04
CA GLU A 187 5.47 10.14 -3.83
C GLU A 187 5.46 8.79 -3.08
N ALA A 188 6.49 7.98 -3.29
CA ALA A 188 6.70 6.69 -2.63
C ALA A 188 8.21 6.42 -2.42
N ASN A 189 8.56 5.35 -1.70
CA ASN A 189 9.95 4.90 -1.56
C ASN A 189 10.48 4.24 -2.85
N HIS A 190 9.60 3.58 -3.59
CA HIS A 190 9.89 2.97 -4.89
C HIS A 190 8.99 3.58 -5.96
N LEU A 191 9.61 4.27 -6.90
CA LEU A 191 8.92 4.94 -7.98
C LEU A 191 9.33 4.31 -9.30
N ARG A 192 8.32 3.96 -10.10
CA ARG A 192 8.48 3.79 -11.55
C ARG A 192 7.53 4.76 -12.23
N MET A 193 7.99 5.99 -12.34
CA MET A 193 7.35 7.08 -13.09
C MET A 193 8.35 7.67 -14.08
N ARG A 194 7.83 8.26 -15.16
CA ARG A 194 8.59 8.76 -16.31
C ARG A 194 9.44 10.01 -16.05
N GLU A 195 10.04 10.15 -14.86
CA GLU A 195 10.92 11.28 -14.55
C GLU A 195 12.26 11.22 -15.28
N SER A 196 12.67 10.04 -15.78
CA SER A 196 13.88 9.89 -16.58
C SER A 196 13.54 9.75 -18.08
N ARG A 197 14.08 10.65 -18.91
CA ARG A 197 14.07 10.51 -20.39
C ARG A 197 14.57 9.13 -20.84
N ASN A 198 15.48 8.52 -20.09
CA ASN A 198 16.01 7.19 -20.39
C ASN A 198 14.96 6.09 -20.15
N LEU A 199 14.15 6.21 -19.10
CA LEU A 199 13.05 5.27 -18.85
C LEU A 199 11.96 5.40 -19.92
N HIS A 200 11.64 6.63 -20.33
CA HIS A 200 10.72 6.88 -21.45
C HIS A 200 11.19 6.22 -22.74
N ASN A 201 12.42 6.52 -23.16
CA ASN A 201 13.01 5.96 -24.37
C ASN A 201 13.11 4.44 -24.30
N SER A 202 13.45 3.90 -23.13
CA SER A 202 13.47 2.44 -22.91
C SER A 202 12.08 1.85 -23.08
N MET A 203 11.02 2.47 -22.58
CA MET A 203 9.65 1.95 -22.70
C MET A 203 9.09 2.08 -24.11
N GLU A 204 9.41 3.14 -24.85
CA GLU A 204 8.95 3.29 -26.24
C GLU A 204 9.74 2.44 -27.22
N ARG A 205 11.01 2.15 -26.92
CA ARG A 205 11.87 1.30 -27.76
C ARG A 205 11.92 -0.15 -27.30
N SER A 206 11.22 -0.51 -26.22
CA SER A 206 11.10 -1.88 -25.75
C SER A 206 10.18 -2.66 -26.68
N CYS A 207 10.57 -3.87 -27.07
CA CYS A 207 9.68 -4.82 -27.71
C CYS A 207 8.76 -5.53 -26.70
N ASN A 208 8.88 -5.22 -25.41
CA ASN A 208 8.03 -5.78 -24.36
C ASN A 208 6.82 -4.88 -24.11
N GLU A 209 5.70 -5.49 -23.75
CA GLU A 209 4.49 -4.73 -23.42
C GLU A 209 4.62 -4.07 -22.05
N ARG A 210 4.20 -2.81 -21.94
CA ARG A 210 4.43 -1.97 -20.74
C ARG A 210 3.83 -2.58 -19.48
N HIS A 211 2.67 -3.23 -19.57
CA HIS A 211 2.03 -3.90 -18.44
C HIS A 211 2.80 -5.10 -17.92
N ILE A 212 3.49 -5.85 -18.79
CA ILE A 212 4.33 -6.98 -18.37
C ILE A 212 5.47 -6.47 -17.50
N GLU A 213 6.16 -5.40 -17.93
CA GLU A 213 7.24 -4.79 -17.15
C GLU A 213 6.75 -4.24 -15.81
N MET A 214 5.53 -3.71 -15.76
CA MET A 214 4.90 -3.20 -14.54
C MET A 214 4.55 -4.33 -13.57
N LEU A 215 3.96 -5.42 -14.07
CA LEU A 215 3.70 -6.63 -13.29
C LEU A 215 5.02 -7.23 -12.75
N ASP A 216 6.09 -7.23 -13.55
CA ASP A 216 7.41 -7.67 -13.09
C ASP A 216 8.01 -6.75 -12.02
N TYR A 217 7.85 -5.44 -12.16
CA TYR A 217 8.29 -4.47 -11.16
C TYR A 217 7.54 -4.64 -9.83
N LEU A 218 6.21 -4.82 -9.88
CA LEU A 218 5.40 -5.17 -8.71
C LEU A 218 5.83 -6.52 -8.11
N GLY A 219 6.10 -7.53 -8.94
CA GLY A 219 6.58 -8.84 -8.51
C GLY A 219 7.91 -8.77 -7.74
N LYS A 220 8.85 -7.97 -8.23
CA LYS A 220 10.12 -7.68 -7.52
C LYS A 220 9.86 -6.99 -6.19
N PHE A 221 8.96 -6.01 -6.15
CA PHE A 221 8.60 -5.32 -4.91
C PHE A 221 7.92 -6.26 -3.89
N ILE A 222 6.99 -7.12 -4.31
CA ILE A 222 6.35 -8.14 -3.46
C ILE A 222 7.39 -9.05 -2.77
N HIS A 223 8.45 -9.41 -3.50
CA HIS A 223 9.51 -10.28 -3.01
C HIS A 223 10.59 -9.57 -2.18
N SER A 224 10.58 -8.23 -2.18
CA SER A 224 11.53 -7.41 -1.45
C SER A 224 11.17 -7.27 0.04
N TYR A 225 12.13 -6.75 0.82
CA TYR A 225 12.01 -6.45 2.24
C TYR A 225 11.35 -7.55 3.10
N PRO A 226 11.95 -8.75 3.21
CA PRO A 226 11.41 -9.80 4.07
C PRO A 226 11.17 -9.32 5.51
N GLY A 227 9.92 -9.45 5.98
CA GLY A 227 9.53 -9.06 7.33
C GLY A 227 9.10 -7.60 7.49
N VAL A 228 9.22 -6.77 6.45
CA VAL A 228 8.74 -5.38 6.44
C VAL A 228 7.41 -5.32 5.67
N PRO A 229 6.37 -4.69 6.21
CA PRO A 229 5.10 -4.58 5.51
C PRO A 229 5.22 -3.59 4.34
N LYS A 230 4.46 -3.85 3.28
CA LYS A 230 4.53 -3.10 2.01
C LYS A 230 3.16 -2.59 1.58
N ILE A 231 3.14 -1.39 1.03
CA ILE A 231 2.00 -0.86 0.28
C ILE A 231 2.47 -0.60 -1.16
N GLY A 232 1.73 -1.07 -2.15
CA GLY A 232 2.06 -0.84 -3.56
C GLY A 232 0.84 -0.41 -4.36
N GLN A 233 1.00 0.58 -5.22
CA GLN A 233 0.01 0.99 -6.21
C GLN A 233 0.62 0.80 -7.62
N LEU A 234 0.04 -0.11 -8.39
CA LEU A 234 0.39 -0.35 -9.78
C LEU A 234 -0.75 0.18 -10.66
N TRP A 235 -0.43 0.94 -11.71
CA TRP A 235 -1.41 1.52 -12.60
C TRP A 235 -1.05 1.36 -14.08
N PRO A 236 -1.40 0.21 -14.69
CA PRO A 236 -1.37 0.07 -16.13
C PRO A 236 -2.45 0.88 -16.81
N THR A 237 -2.06 1.99 -17.42
CA THR A 237 -2.96 2.88 -18.17
C THR A 237 -3.00 2.50 -19.64
N THR A 238 -1.85 2.24 -20.27
CA THR A 238 -1.80 2.11 -21.74
C THR A 238 -2.50 0.88 -22.29
N ILE A 239 -2.74 -0.14 -21.46
CA ILE A 239 -3.36 -1.41 -21.86
C ILE A 239 -4.86 -1.30 -22.15
N ALA A 240 -5.53 -0.24 -21.68
CA ALA A 240 -6.99 -0.15 -21.77
C ALA A 240 -7.53 1.29 -21.90
N HIS A 241 -6.72 2.33 -21.67
CA HIS A 241 -7.20 3.71 -21.69
C HIS A 241 -7.70 4.16 -23.07
N ASP A 242 -6.93 3.92 -24.14
CA ASP A 242 -7.25 4.39 -25.50
C ASP A 242 -8.06 3.39 -26.31
N THR A 243 -7.77 2.10 -26.15
CA THR A 243 -8.51 0.99 -26.76
C THR A 243 -8.58 -0.17 -25.79
N LEU A 244 -9.68 -0.92 -25.83
CA LEU A 244 -9.84 -2.13 -25.01
C LEU A 244 -9.26 -3.38 -25.65
N LYS A 245 -8.91 -3.30 -26.93
CA LYS A 245 -8.43 -4.46 -27.71
C LYS A 245 -7.19 -5.07 -27.05
N ASP A 246 -6.33 -4.23 -26.49
CA ASP A 246 -5.06 -4.63 -25.89
C ASP A 246 -5.23 -5.35 -24.54
N LEU A 247 -6.41 -5.27 -23.92
CA LEU A 247 -6.68 -6.02 -22.69
C LEU A 247 -7.02 -7.50 -22.95
N TYR A 248 -7.60 -7.81 -24.12
CA TYR A 248 -8.11 -9.15 -24.40
C TYR A 248 -7.01 -10.23 -24.48
N HIS A 249 -5.83 -9.91 -24.99
CA HIS A 249 -4.71 -10.88 -25.04
C HIS A 249 -3.93 -10.94 -23.72
N ALA A 250 -4.15 -10.01 -22.79
CA ALA A 250 -3.36 -9.86 -21.58
C ALA A 250 -3.77 -10.80 -20.42
N ASP A 251 -4.88 -11.53 -20.54
CA ASP A 251 -5.39 -12.41 -19.46
C ASP A 251 -4.32 -13.40 -18.96
N ASP A 252 -3.60 -14.05 -19.88
CA ASP A 252 -2.55 -15.01 -19.50
C ASP A 252 -1.36 -14.33 -18.81
N HIS A 253 -1.10 -13.04 -19.08
CA HIS A 253 -0.05 -12.27 -18.42
C HIS A 253 -0.41 -11.96 -16.97
N PHE A 254 -1.63 -11.48 -16.71
CA PHE A 254 -2.12 -11.26 -15.35
C PHE A 254 -2.22 -12.58 -14.58
N LEU A 255 -2.77 -13.63 -15.19
CA LEU A 255 -2.86 -14.96 -14.60
C LEU A 255 -1.47 -15.49 -14.18
N SER A 256 -0.48 -15.38 -15.07
CA SER A 256 0.89 -15.79 -14.79
C SER A 256 1.48 -15.02 -13.60
N PHE A 257 1.26 -13.70 -13.55
CA PHE A 257 1.66 -12.87 -12.42
C PHE A 257 1.03 -13.35 -11.09
N PHE A 258 -0.29 -13.55 -11.05
CA PHE A 258 -0.96 -13.98 -9.82
C PHE A 258 -0.56 -15.38 -9.39
N ARG A 259 -0.41 -16.32 -10.33
CA ARG A 259 0.11 -17.68 -10.04
C ARG A 259 1.50 -17.64 -9.44
N LYS A 260 2.43 -16.91 -10.08
CA LYS A 260 3.83 -16.77 -9.64
C LYS A 260 3.95 -16.14 -8.26
N ASN A 261 3.08 -15.17 -7.92
CA ASN A 261 3.15 -14.42 -6.66
C ASN A 261 2.18 -14.93 -5.58
N SER A 262 1.30 -15.89 -5.88
CA SER A 262 0.24 -16.42 -5.01
C SER A 262 0.66 -16.62 -3.55
N LYS A 263 1.76 -17.36 -3.32
CA LYS A 263 2.30 -17.65 -1.98
C LYS A 263 2.70 -16.40 -1.19
N LYS A 264 3.22 -15.36 -1.86
CA LYS A 264 3.57 -14.09 -1.21
C LYS A 264 2.33 -13.24 -0.93
N LEU A 265 1.32 -13.32 -1.80
CA LEU A 265 0.05 -12.61 -1.66
C LEU A 265 -0.87 -13.22 -0.59
N GLU A 266 -0.60 -14.43 -0.09
CA GLU A 266 -1.38 -15.03 1.01
C GLU A 266 -1.42 -14.19 2.29
N ASN A 267 -0.46 -13.27 2.51
CA ASN A 267 -0.47 -12.35 3.65
C ASN A 267 -0.69 -10.89 3.22
N ALA A 268 -1.42 -10.67 2.13
CA ALA A 268 -1.70 -9.35 1.59
C ALA A 268 -3.21 -9.11 1.41
N PHE A 269 -3.64 -7.86 1.61
CA PHE A 269 -4.87 -7.38 0.99
C PHE A 269 -4.53 -6.99 -0.45
N VAL A 270 -5.26 -7.54 -1.41
CA VAL A 270 -5.04 -7.23 -2.84
C VAL A 270 -6.34 -6.69 -3.41
N PHE A 271 -6.28 -5.48 -3.94
CA PHE A 271 -7.35 -4.80 -4.64
C PHE A 271 -6.99 -4.77 -6.11
N ILE A 272 -7.83 -5.33 -6.96
CA ILE A 272 -7.69 -5.27 -8.42
C ILE A 272 -8.90 -4.50 -8.90
N MET A 273 -8.66 -3.33 -9.46
CA MET A 273 -9.73 -2.37 -9.67
C MET A 273 -9.49 -1.53 -10.90
N ALA A 274 -10.48 -0.74 -11.27
CA ALA A 274 -10.34 0.39 -12.16
C ALA A 274 -10.79 1.67 -11.44
N ASP A 275 -10.29 2.80 -11.90
CA ASP A 275 -10.68 4.14 -11.45
C ASP A 275 -12.01 4.59 -12.07
N HIS A 276 -12.21 4.27 -13.35
CA HIS A 276 -13.45 4.43 -14.10
C HIS A 276 -13.59 3.36 -15.20
N GLY A 277 -14.75 3.30 -15.85
CA GLY A 277 -14.94 2.48 -17.05
C GLY A 277 -14.47 3.17 -18.34
N PRO A 278 -14.77 2.62 -19.51
CA PRO A 278 -14.26 3.09 -20.80
C PRO A 278 -14.72 4.52 -21.10
N ARG A 279 -13.84 5.32 -21.72
CA ARG A 279 -14.19 6.69 -22.18
C ARG A 279 -13.88 6.93 -23.66
N ARG A 280 -13.18 5.99 -24.29
CA ARG A 280 -12.68 6.10 -25.66
C ARG A 280 -13.49 5.19 -26.58
N GLU A 281 -13.11 5.18 -27.85
CA GLU A 281 -13.74 4.38 -28.92
C GLU A 281 -15.27 4.56 -29.04
N GLY A 282 -15.83 5.67 -28.54
CA GLY A 282 -17.27 5.94 -28.58
C GLY A 282 -18.13 5.02 -27.70
N ILE A 283 -17.52 4.14 -26.88
CA ILE A 283 -18.26 3.12 -26.11
C ILE A 283 -19.32 3.76 -25.21
N GLY A 284 -18.93 4.81 -24.48
CA GLY A 284 -19.82 5.53 -23.57
C GLY A 284 -21.02 6.24 -24.21
N ALA A 285 -21.06 6.35 -25.56
CA ALA A 285 -22.20 6.93 -26.27
C ALA A 285 -23.36 5.94 -26.46
N THR A 286 -23.12 4.64 -26.29
CA THR A 286 -24.16 3.61 -26.32
C THR A 286 -24.85 3.49 -24.96
N PHE A 287 -26.11 3.03 -24.94
CA PHE A 287 -26.85 2.82 -23.69
C PHE A 287 -26.10 1.89 -22.71
N LEU A 288 -25.63 0.74 -23.18
CA LEU A 288 -24.86 -0.20 -22.35
C LEU A 288 -23.49 0.36 -21.96
N GLY A 289 -22.79 0.98 -22.91
CA GLY A 289 -21.48 1.57 -22.65
C GLY A 289 -21.53 2.73 -21.65
N TYR A 290 -22.66 3.45 -21.55
CA TYR A 290 -22.87 4.42 -20.48
C TYR A 290 -22.82 3.75 -19.09
N TYR A 291 -23.52 2.62 -18.89
CA TYR A 291 -23.43 1.89 -17.62
C TYR A 291 -22.03 1.34 -17.38
N GLU A 292 -21.39 0.76 -18.39
CA GLU A 292 -20.02 0.26 -18.28
C GLU A 292 -19.04 1.39 -17.91
N SER A 293 -19.21 2.59 -18.48
CA SER A 293 -18.40 3.77 -18.17
C SER A 293 -18.52 4.23 -16.72
N ASN A 294 -19.62 3.88 -16.02
CA ASN A 294 -19.90 4.27 -14.64
C ASN A 294 -19.59 3.18 -13.62
N ASN A 295 -19.42 1.93 -14.07
CA ASN A 295 -19.19 0.75 -13.22
C ASN A 295 -17.78 0.16 -13.43
N PRO A 296 -16.73 0.79 -12.87
CA PRO A 296 -15.38 0.24 -12.89
C PRO A 296 -15.31 -1.13 -12.20
N PHE A 297 -14.34 -1.95 -12.60
CA PHE A 297 -14.07 -3.24 -11.98
C PHE A 297 -13.54 -3.09 -10.55
N LEU A 298 -13.91 -4.03 -9.67
CA LEU A 298 -13.29 -4.18 -8.34
C LEU A 298 -13.37 -5.63 -7.88
N MET A 299 -12.22 -6.21 -7.56
CA MET A 299 -12.09 -7.51 -6.92
C MET A 299 -11.09 -7.42 -5.77
N VAL A 300 -11.45 -8.01 -4.63
CA VAL A 300 -10.68 -7.91 -3.40
C VAL A 300 -10.33 -9.29 -2.87
N THR A 301 -9.06 -9.49 -2.52
CA THR A 301 -8.61 -10.68 -1.77
C THR A 301 -8.13 -10.28 -0.39
N LEU A 302 -8.38 -11.14 0.59
CA LEU A 302 -7.95 -10.95 1.96
C LEU A 302 -6.72 -11.81 2.28
N PRO A 303 -5.87 -11.36 3.22
CA PRO A 303 -4.86 -12.23 3.82
C PRO A 303 -5.51 -13.53 4.31
N LYS A 304 -4.84 -14.65 4.10
CA LYS A 304 -5.31 -16.01 4.41
C LYS A 304 -5.85 -16.14 5.84
N LYS A 305 -5.23 -15.45 6.80
CA LYS A 305 -5.68 -15.41 8.21
C LYS A 305 -7.05 -14.76 8.45
N TYR A 306 -7.57 -13.99 7.48
CA TYR A 306 -8.89 -13.37 7.55
C TYR A 306 -9.92 -14.06 6.65
N ARG A 307 -9.53 -15.03 5.82
CA ARG A 307 -10.46 -15.76 4.97
C ARG A 307 -11.35 -16.65 5.84
N ASN A 308 -12.65 -16.68 5.53
CA ASN A 308 -13.68 -17.44 6.24
C ASN A 308 -13.85 -16.98 7.71
N THR A 309 -13.40 -15.75 8.01
CA THR A 309 -13.70 -15.04 9.25
C THR A 309 -14.85 -14.05 9.04
N GLU A 310 -15.32 -13.42 10.11
CA GLU A 310 -16.37 -12.39 10.04
C GLU A 310 -16.05 -11.27 9.05
N ILE A 311 -14.78 -10.84 8.95
CA ILE A 311 -14.38 -9.81 7.98
C ILE A 311 -14.59 -10.29 6.53
N HIS A 312 -14.33 -11.57 6.24
CA HIS A 312 -14.58 -12.12 4.91
C HIS A 312 -16.08 -12.23 4.63
N ASN A 313 -16.88 -12.64 5.61
CA ASN A 313 -18.33 -12.69 5.47
C ASN A 313 -18.92 -11.30 5.20
N GLN A 314 -18.46 -10.28 5.93
CA GLN A 314 -18.86 -8.89 5.69
C GLN A 314 -18.47 -8.41 4.29
N LEU A 315 -17.27 -8.75 3.80
CA LEU A 315 -16.88 -8.43 2.42
C LEU A 315 -17.79 -9.12 1.40
N ARG A 316 -18.08 -10.41 1.56
CA ARG A 316 -18.98 -11.18 0.68
C ARG A 316 -20.40 -10.62 0.68
N ASN A 317 -20.92 -10.24 1.84
CA ASN A 317 -22.26 -9.63 1.96
C ASN A 317 -22.34 -8.26 1.26
N LYS A 318 -21.21 -7.57 1.09
CA LYS A 318 -21.12 -6.29 0.37
C LYS A 318 -20.89 -6.44 -1.13
N SER A 319 -20.73 -7.65 -1.66
CA SER A 319 -20.43 -7.89 -3.09
C SER A 319 -21.41 -7.24 -4.06
N HIS A 320 -22.68 -7.09 -3.64
CA HIS A 320 -23.75 -6.47 -4.44
C HIS A 320 -24.23 -5.13 -3.86
N GLN A 321 -23.44 -4.47 -3.02
CA GLN A 321 -23.75 -3.13 -2.51
C GLN A 321 -23.04 -2.07 -3.35
N LEU A 322 -23.70 -0.92 -3.52
CA LEU A 322 -23.11 0.24 -4.18
C LEU A 322 -21.95 0.78 -3.34
N MET A 323 -20.81 0.99 -3.99
CA MET A 323 -19.60 1.54 -3.38
C MET A 323 -18.96 2.59 -4.27
N THR A 324 -18.07 3.37 -3.69
CA THR A 324 -17.28 4.39 -4.37
C THR A 324 -15.82 4.30 -3.95
N ASN A 325 -14.97 5.08 -4.61
CA ASN A 325 -13.56 5.21 -4.24
C ASN A 325 -13.35 5.71 -2.79
N PHE A 326 -14.34 6.39 -2.18
CA PHE A 326 -14.30 6.76 -0.76
C PHE A 326 -14.33 5.55 0.17
N ASP A 327 -15.13 4.53 -0.17
CA ASP A 327 -15.25 3.31 0.64
C ASP A 327 -13.95 2.50 0.61
N ILE A 328 -13.27 2.50 -0.53
CA ILE A 328 -11.94 1.88 -0.67
C ILE A 328 -10.93 2.65 0.18
N HIS A 329 -10.91 3.99 0.12
CA HIS A 329 -10.04 4.79 0.98
C HIS A 329 -10.26 4.52 2.46
N ALA A 330 -11.52 4.53 2.91
CA ALA A 330 -11.87 4.20 4.29
C ALA A 330 -11.36 2.80 4.68
N THR A 331 -11.50 1.82 3.79
CA THR A 331 -10.98 0.46 3.98
C THR A 331 -9.45 0.44 4.12
N LEU A 332 -8.71 1.20 3.31
CA LEU A 332 -7.25 1.32 3.44
C LEU A 332 -6.85 1.90 4.80
N MET A 333 -7.57 2.94 5.24
CA MET A 333 -7.33 3.57 6.55
C MET A 333 -7.67 2.63 7.71
N ASP A 334 -8.71 1.81 7.57
CA ASP A 334 -9.04 0.77 8.55
C ASP A 334 -7.98 -0.33 8.60
N ILE A 335 -7.46 -0.79 7.45
CA ILE A 335 -6.33 -1.74 7.41
C ILE A 335 -5.11 -1.16 8.14
N LEU A 336 -4.79 0.11 7.91
CA LEU A 336 -3.68 0.81 8.55
C LEU A 336 -3.86 0.86 10.08
N LYS A 337 -5.05 1.25 10.56
CA LYS A 337 -5.37 1.41 11.99
C LYS A 337 -5.58 0.10 12.73
N PHE A 338 -6.20 -0.90 12.11
CA PHE A 338 -6.48 -2.22 12.70
C PHE A 338 -5.19 -2.91 13.15
N ASN A 339 -4.13 -2.74 12.36
CA ASN A 339 -2.81 -3.31 12.63
C ASN A 339 -2.08 -2.65 13.81
N ARG A 340 -2.44 -1.42 14.21
CA ARG A 340 -1.82 -0.71 15.35
C ARG A 340 -2.23 -1.30 16.70
N ARG A 341 -3.48 -1.77 16.83
CA ARG A 341 -4.03 -2.27 18.10
C ARG A 341 -3.46 -3.63 18.53
N ARG A 342 -2.73 -4.33 17.64
CA ARG A 342 -2.24 -5.70 17.89
C ARG A 342 -0.72 -5.83 18.01
N THR A 343 0.05 -4.75 17.83
CA THR A 343 1.53 -4.80 17.88
C THR A 343 2.08 -3.93 19.01
N SER A 344 2.04 -4.41 20.25
CA SER A 344 2.98 -3.96 21.29
C SER A 344 4.27 -4.76 21.13
N ALA A 345 5.29 -4.18 20.50
CA ALA A 345 6.58 -4.85 20.29
C ALA A 345 7.38 -4.91 21.60
N THR A 346 7.97 -6.07 21.89
CA THR A 346 8.91 -6.25 23.00
C THR A 346 10.27 -5.60 22.66
N PRO A 347 10.91 -4.85 23.58
CA PRO A 347 12.20 -4.20 23.30
C PRO A 347 13.33 -5.22 23.07
N PRO A 348 14.39 -4.85 22.31
CA PRO A 348 15.58 -5.68 22.18
C PRO A 348 16.33 -5.79 23.52
N THR A 349 16.74 -7.01 23.88
CA THR A 349 17.53 -7.30 25.09
C THR A 349 18.99 -7.60 24.75
N VAL A 350 19.93 -7.03 25.51
CA VAL A 350 21.36 -7.33 25.44
C VAL A 350 21.73 -8.31 26.55
N THR A 351 22.52 -9.34 26.24
CA THR A 351 23.12 -10.24 27.24
C THR A 351 24.65 -10.13 27.23
N CYS A 352 25.23 -10.01 28.43
CA CYS A 352 26.68 -10.01 28.64
C CYS A 352 27.05 -11.14 29.60
N ASN A 353 27.96 -12.01 29.15
CA ASN A 353 28.51 -13.08 29.98
C ASN A 353 29.97 -12.77 30.32
N ARG A 354 30.39 -13.09 31.55
CA ARG A 354 31.78 -12.95 31.99
C ARG A 354 32.64 -14.01 31.29
N ILE A 355 33.81 -13.64 30.79
CA ILE A 355 34.75 -14.59 30.19
C ILE A 355 35.35 -15.41 31.34
N ALA A 356 35.15 -16.73 31.30
CA ALA A 356 35.77 -17.62 32.27
C ALA A 356 37.30 -17.49 32.14
N ARG A 357 37.99 -17.15 33.23
CA ARG A 357 39.44 -17.24 33.29
C ARG A 357 39.78 -18.72 33.46
N ASP A 358 40.44 -19.30 32.46
CA ASP A 358 41.09 -20.59 32.61
C ASP A 358 42.07 -20.49 33.77
N ARG A 359 41.82 -21.24 34.85
CA ARG A 359 42.79 -21.40 35.92
C ARG A 359 43.81 -22.44 35.46
N HIS A 360 44.88 -21.97 34.86
CA HIS A 360 46.15 -22.69 34.79
C HIS A 360 47.22 -21.85 35.48
N SER A 361 47.34 -22.06 36.78
CA SER A 361 48.58 -22.09 37.58
C SER A 361 48.20 -22.49 39.00
#